data_AF-A0A2V8U4W6-F1
#
_entry.id   AF-A0A2V8U4W6-F1
#
_cell.length_a   1.000
_cell.length_b   1.000
_cell.length_c   1.000
_cell.angle_alpha   90.00
_cell.angle_beta   90.00
_cell.angle_gamma   90.00
#
_symmetry.space_group_name_H-M   'P 1'
#
loop_
_entity.id
_entity.type
_entity.pdbx_description
1 polymer ?
#
loop_
_entity_poly.entity_id
_entity_poly.type
_entity_poly.pdbx_seq_one_letter_code
_entity_poly.pdbx_strand_id
1 'polypeptide(L)'
;MRLAAFILCLTPLAAESLRYSINWPSGLSLGEAVLRSDRVRDQPEKGREQWEFELNVDASVPGFIVRDHYQSSAISGLCSLQLDKNYVHGRRKSEERITFDQQKNSALRETLNGGGKSEISVSPCARDALTFLQFVRKELAQGRLAPQQPVVLGAVYQVRLDFTGAQAIRVADQRVDADRIVATIKGPATDLTVEVFFARDPTRTPVLAKIPLSLGTFTVELVR
;
A
#
# COMPACT_ATOMS: atom_id res chain seq x y z
N MET A 1 -19.45 32.56 -1.95
CA MET A 1 -18.73 31.63 -2.85
C MET A 1 -17.39 31.13 -2.28
N ARG A 2 -17.32 30.80 -0.98
CA ARG A 2 -16.12 30.26 -0.30
C ARG A 2 -16.38 29.01 0.56
N LEU A 3 -17.64 28.57 0.70
CA LEU A 3 -17.99 27.38 1.48
C LEU A 3 -17.72 26.05 0.75
N ALA A 4 -17.84 26.01 -0.58
CA ALA A 4 -17.68 24.77 -1.35
C ALA A 4 -16.24 24.20 -1.31
N ALA A 5 -15.23 25.06 -1.17
CA ALA A 5 -13.83 24.65 -1.07
C ALA A 5 -13.50 23.98 0.28
N PHE A 6 -14.27 24.22 1.34
CA PHE A 6 -14.02 23.65 2.66
C PHE A 6 -14.54 22.21 2.79
N ILE A 7 -15.56 21.85 2.01
CA ILE A 7 -16.18 20.51 2.05
C ILE A 7 -15.38 19.49 1.24
N LEU A 8 -14.64 19.92 0.20
CA LEU A 8 -13.82 19.03 -0.63
C LEU A 8 -12.56 18.49 0.09
N CYS A 9 -12.05 19.20 1.10
CA CYS A 9 -10.91 18.75 1.92
C CYS A 9 -11.25 17.65 2.93
N LEU A 10 -12.54 17.31 3.07
CA LEU A 10 -13.05 16.32 4.02
C LEU A 10 -13.65 15.11 3.31
N THR A 11 -13.27 14.82 2.07
CA THR A 11 -13.67 13.56 1.44
C THR A 11 -12.99 12.43 2.21
N PRO A 12 -13.76 11.68 3.02
CA PRO A 12 -13.14 10.72 3.89
C PRO A 12 -12.89 9.50 2.99
N LEU A 13 -11.69 8.90 3.05
CA LEU A 13 -11.29 7.73 2.23
C LEU A 13 -12.49 6.79 2.11
N ALA A 14 -13.03 6.50 0.93
CA ALA A 14 -14.27 5.72 0.83
C ALA A 14 -13.95 4.23 0.87
N ALA A 15 -14.96 3.39 1.13
CA ALA A 15 -14.81 1.98 0.79
C ALA A 15 -14.63 1.87 -0.73
N GLU A 16 -13.66 1.09 -1.18
CA GLU A 16 -13.30 1.01 -2.59
C GLU A 16 -12.63 -0.33 -2.93
N SER A 17 -12.70 -0.70 -4.20
CA SER A 17 -11.93 -1.81 -4.75
C SER A 17 -11.28 -1.37 -6.06
N LEU A 18 -9.95 -1.46 -6.11
CA LEU A 18 -9.12 -1.09 -7.25
C LEU A 18 -8.50 -2.36 -7.83
N ARG A 19 -8.71 -2.58 -9.13
CA ARG A 19 -8.15 -3.72 -9.86
C ARG A 19 -6.99 -3.26 -10.72
N TYR A 20 -5.95 -4.07 -10.79
CA TYR A 20 -4.72 -3.75 -11.50
C TYR A 20 -4.30 -4.91 -12.39
N SER A 21 -3.74 -4.56 -13.54
CA SER A 21 -3.01 -5.50 -14.39
C SER A 21 -1.52 -5.32 -14.12
N ILE A 22 -0.80 -6.44 -14.01
CA ILE A 22 0.65 -6.47 -13.82
C ILE A 22 1.28 -6.88 -15.14
N ASN A 23 2.12 -6.02 -15.71
CA ASN A 23 2.68 -6.22 -17.05
C ASN A 23 4.21 -6.31 -17.04
N TRP A 24 4.72 -7.16 -17.93
CA TRP A 24 6.13 -7.23 -18.30
C TRP A 24 6.55 -5.95 -19.06
N PRO A 25 7.84 -5.59 -19.11
CA PRO A 25 8.34 -4.50 -19.95
C PRO A 25 7.85 -4.47 -21.41
N SER A 26 7.54 -5.65 -21.99
CA SER A 26 7.02 -5.77 -23.35
C SER A 26 5.53 -5.43 -23.49
N GLY A 27 4.83 -5.17 -22.38
CA GLY A 27 3.37 -5.02 -22.32
C GLY A 27 2.61 -6.34 -22.19
N LEU A 28 3.31 -7.48 -22.10
CA LEU A 28 2.67 -8.77 -21.85
C LEU A 28 2.12 -8.82 -20.43
N SER A 29 0.83 -9.10 -20.27
CA SER A 29 0.23 -9.30 -18.95
C SER A 29 0.79 -10.54 -18.28
N LEU A 30 1.14 -10.38 -17.00
CA LEU A 30 1.65 -11.41 -16.10
C LEU A 30 0.59 -11.86 -15.11
N GLY A 31 -0.48 -11.07 -14.96
CA GLY A 31 -1.54 -11.32 -13.99
C GLY A 31 -2.16 -10.04 -13.48
N GLU A 32 -2.72 -10.12 -12.28
CA GLU A 32 -3.54 -9.07 -11.70
C GLU A 32 -3.28 -8.85 -10.21
N ALA A 33 -3.71 -7.69 -9.73
CA ALA A 33 -3.82 -7.42 -8.30
C ALA A 33 -5.15 -6.73 -8.00
N VAL A 34 -5.66 -6.95 -6.79
CA VAL A 34 -6.86 -6.29 -6.28
C VAL A 34 -6.53 -5.68 -4.93
N LEU A 35 -6.64 -4.36 -4.83
CA LEU A 35 -6.57 -3.62 -3.58
C LEU A 35 -7.99 -3.26 -3.13
N ARG A 36 -8.32 -3.55 -1.89
CA ARG A 36 -9.58 -3.15 -1.26
C ARG A 36 -9.32 -2.31 -0.02
N SER A 37 -10.20 -1.35 0.19
CA SER A 37 -10.27 -0.56 1.41
C SER A 37 -11.71 -0.61 1.89
N ASP A 38 -11.93 -1.03 3.13
CA ASP A 38 -13.26 -1.11 3.72
C ASP A 38 -13.28 -0.44 5.09
N ARG A 39 -14.41 0.19 5.41
CA ARG A 39 -14.64 0.74 6.75
C ARG A 39 -15.44 -0.26 7.56
N VAL A 40 -14.81 -0.77 8.60
CA VAL A 40 -15.51 -1.60 9.57
C VAL A 40 -15.97 -0.72 10.71
N ARG A 41 -17.30 -0.71 10.91
CA ARG A 41 -17.92 -0.08 12.05
C ARG A 41 -17.98 -1.10 13.19
N ASP A 42 -16.82 -1.44 13.74
CA ASP A 42 -16.74 -2.50 14.74
C ASP A 42 -17.32 -2.02 16.07
N GLN A 43 -18.40 -2.68 16.49
CA GLN A 43 -19.18 -2.51 17.73
C GLN A 43 -19.71 -1.07 18.02
N PRO A 44 -21.05 -0.85 17.96
CA PRO A 44 -21.65 0.43 18.36
C PRO A 44 -21.38 0.84 19.82
N GLU A 45 -20.87 -0.08 20.65
CA GLU A 45 -20.53 0.18 22.06
C GLU A 45 -19.17 0.88 22.26
N LYS A 46 -18.25 0.86 21.29
CA LYS A 46 -16.91 1.50 21.42
C LYS A 46 -16.65 2.66 20.47
N GLY A 47 -17.56 2.94 19.52
CA GLY A 47 -17.59 4.19 18.74
C GLY A 47 -16.33 4.55 17.95
N ARG A 48 -15.39 3.61 17.75
CA ARG A 48 -14.13 3.87 17.04
C ARG A 48 -14.21 3.27 15.65
N GLU A 49 -14.26 4.14 14.64
CA GLU A 49 -14.16 3.73 13.24
C GLU A 49 -12.81 3.05 12.98
N GLN A 50 -12.86 1.87 12.36
CA GLN A 50 -11.71 1.10 11.96
C GLN A 50 -11.69 0.92 10.43
N TRP A 51 -10.48 0.69 9.96
CA TRP A 51 -10.16 0.45 8.57
C TRP A 51 -9.69 -0.98 8.40
N GLU A 52 -10.13 -1.61 7.32
CA GLU A 52 -9.57 -2.85 6.81
C GLU A 52 -9.07 -2.63 5.39
N PHE A 53 -7.92 -3.21 5.08
CA PHE A 53 -7.29 -3.15 3.78
C PHE A 53 -6.89 -4.56 3.35
N GLU A 54 -7.14 -4.89 2.09
CA GLU A 54 -6.81 -6.19 1.53
C GLU A 54 -6.05 -6.00 0.21
N LEU A 55 -4.97 -6.73 0.03
CA LEU A 55 -4.26 -6.83 -1.24
C LEU A 55 -4.15 -8.29 -1.65
N ASN A 56 -4.71 -8.60 -2.81
CA ASN A 56 -4.49 -9.86 -3.50
C ASN A 56 -3.62 -9.62 -4.72
N VAL A 57 -2.63 -10.46 -4.94
CA VAL A 57 -1.81 -10.50 -6.16
C VAL A 57 -1.83 -11.92 -6.68
N ASP A 58 -2.15 -12.10 -7.96
CA ASP A 58 -1.95 -13.35 -8.67
C ASP A 58 -1.26 -13.04 -10.00
N ALA A 59 0.04 -13.36 -10.06
CA ALA A 59 0.85 -13.14 -11.23
C ALA A 59 1.82 -14.30 -11.47
N SER A 60 2.28 -14.42 -12.71
CA SER A 60 3.26 -15.40 -13.14
C SER A 60 4.30 -14.73 -14.02
N VAL A 61 5.54 -14.75 -13.55
CA VAL A 61 6.71 -14.45 -14.39
C VAL A 61 7.26 -15.75 -14.94
N PRO A 62 7.97 -15.75 -16.09
CA PRO A 62 8.55 -16.97 -16.63
C PRO A 62 9.34 -17.76 -15.58
N GLY A 63 8.86 -18.97 -15.25
CA GLY A 63 9.46 -19.88 -14.27
C GLY A 63 9.07 -19.69 -12.81
N PHE A 64 8.30 -18.65 -12.44
CA PHE A 64 7.91 -18.39 -11.05
C PHE A 64 6.48 -17.85 -10.92
N ILE A 65 5.71 -18.45 -10.02
CA ILE A 65 4.43 -17.90 -9.56
C ILE A 65 4.66 -16.85 -8.48
N VAL A 66 3.82 -15.82 -8.45
CA VAL A 66 3.77 -14.78 -7.43
C VAL A 66 2.32 -14.67 -6.98
N ARG A 67 2.04 -15.15 -5.77
CA ARG A 67 0.72 -15.06 -5.14
C ARG A 67 0.84 -14.45 -3.76
N ASP A 68 0.22 -13.29 -3.58
CA ASP A 68 0.22 -12.57 -2.29
C ASP A 68 -1.21 -12.35 -1.83
N HIS A 69 -1.44 -12.51 -0.54
CA HIS A 69 -2.67 -12.17 0.13
C HIS A 69 -2.33 -11.50 1.45
N TYR A 70 -2.50 -10.17 1.49
CA TYR A 70 -2.22 -9.35 2.65
C TYR A 70 -3.50 -8.72 3.16
N GLN A 71 -3.69 -8.75 4.47
CA GLN A 71 -4.82 -8.11 5.15
C GLN A 71 -4.26 -7.21 6.26
N SER A 72 -4.71 -5.97 6.32
CA SER A 72 -4.28 -5.00 7.32
C SER A 72 -5.50 -4.35 7.97
N SER A 73 -5.39 -4.04 9.25
CA SER A 73 -6.38 -3.21 9.94
C SER A 73 -5.72 -2.01 10.62
N ALA A 74 -6.45 -0.91 10.72
CA ALA A 74 -5.97 0.33 11.32
C ALA A 74 -7.09 1.12 12.01
N ILE A 75 -6.72 1.98 12.95
CA ILE A 75 -7.65 2.97 13.50
C ILE A 75 -7.92 4.10 12.48
N SER A 76 -8.92 4.94 12.72
CA SER A 76 -9.24 6.12 11.88
C SER A 76 -8.05 7.08 11.61
N GLY A 77 -7.08 7.13 12.53
CA GLY A 77 -5.81 7.85 12.36
C GLY A 77 -4.81 7.21 11.39
N LEU A 78 -5.14 6.06 10.80
CA LEU A 78 -4.26 5.22 9.98
C LEU A 78 -2.99 4.81 10.73
N CYS A 79 -3.14 4.38 11.98
CA CYS A 79 -2.11 3.64 12.72
C CYS A 79 -2.52 2.17 12.71
N SER A 80 -1.61 1.27 12.33
CA SER A 80 -1.92 -0.14 12.17
C SER A 80 -2.26 -0.82 13.49
N LEU A 81 -3.14 -1.81 13.42
CA LEU A 81 -3.52 -2.69 14.52
C LEU A 81 -3.01 -4.11 14.24
N GLN A 82 -3.18 -4.57 13.00
CA GLN A 82 -2.73 -5.88 12.54
C GLN A 82 -2.31 -5.84 11.08
N LEU A 83 -1.35 -6.69 10.71
CA LEU A 83 -1.04 -7.08 9.34
C LEU A 83 -0.90 -8.60 9.29
N ASP A 84 -1.73 -9.25 8.49
CA ASP A 84 -1.58 -10.64 8.07
C ASP A 84 -0.98 -10.68 6.67
N LYS A 85 0.09 -11.45 6.53
CA LYS A 85 0.92 -11.50 5.33
C LYS A 85 1.09 -12.95 4.90
N ASN A 86 0.39 -13.36 3.85
CA ASN A 86 0.57 -14.65 3.20
C ASN A 86 1.16 -14.43 1.81
N TYR A 87 2.25 -15.11 1.48
CA TYR A 87 2.83 -15.03 0.14
C TYR A 87 3.39 -16.37 -0.34
N VAL A 88 3.42 -16.52 -1.67
CA VAL A 88 4.07 -17.58 -2.41
C VAL A 88 4.83 -16.96 -3.59
N HIS A 89 6.15 -16.90 -3.48
CA HIS A 89 7.06 -16.42 -4.53
C HIS A 89 7.95 -17.58 -4.99
N GLY A 90 7.54 -18.25 -6.06
CA GLY A 90 8.20 -19.46 -6.54
C GLY A 90 8.22 -20.55 -5.48
N ARG A 91 9.42 -20.89 -4.96
CA ARG A 91 9.61 -21.89 -3.89
C ARG A 91 9.48 -21.31 -2.49
N ARG A 92 9.53 -19.98 -2.34
CA ARG A 92 9.43 -19.32 -1.03
C ARG A 92 7.96 -19.10 -0.72
N LYS A 93 7.55 -19.48 0.49
CA LYS A 93 6.23 -19.18 1.01
C LYS A 93 6.32 -18.85 2.48
N SER A 94 5.45 -17.98 2.96
CA SER A 94 5.35 -17.67 4.38
C SER A 94 3.97 -17.17 4.71
N GLU A 95 3.56 -17.43 5.94
CA GLU A 95 2.37 -16.88 6.55
C GLU A 95 2.79 -16.23 7.86
N GLU A 96 2.57 -14.93 7.98
CA GLU A 96 3.00 -14.15 9.14
C GLU A 96 1.85 -13.25 9.61
N ARG A 97 1.71 -13.12 10.93
CA ARG A 97 0.85 -12.13 11.57
C ARG A 97 1.71 -11.13 12.32
N ILE A 98 1.38 -9.86 12.21
CA ILE A 98 2.03 -8.77 12.94
C ILE A 98 0.95 -8.00 13.68
N THR A 99 1.05 -7.94 15.00
CA THR A 99 0.11 -7.20 15.86
C THR A 99 0.82 -6.01 16.47
N PHE A 100 0.24 -4.82 16.33
CA PHE A 100 0.85 -3.56 16.75
C PHE A 100 0.30 -3.11 18.10
N ASP A 101 1.20 -2.88 19.07
CA ASP A 101 0.92 -2.14 20.30
C ASP A 101 1.44 -0.70 20.14
N GLN A 102 0.56 0.17 19.64
CA GLN A 102 0.87 1.58 19.38
C GLN A 102 1.20 2.37 20.65
N GLN A 103 0.76 1.90 21.84
CA GLN A 103 1.06 2.58 23.11
C GLN A 103 2.45 2.21 23.61
N LYS A 104 2.86 0.96 23.42
CA LYS A 104 4.20 0.48 23.79
C LYS A 104 5.24 0.69 22.69
N ASN A 105 4.85 1.22 21.53
CA ASN A 105 5.73 1.38 20.37
C ASN A 105 6.41 0.06 19.98
N SER A 106 5.66 -1.04 20.04
CA SER A 106 6.17 -2.35 19.64
C SER A 106 5.16 -3.10 18.76
N ALA A 107 5.67 -4.05 17.98
CA ALA A 107 4.86 -4.95 17.18
C ALA A 107 5.35 -6.39 17.36
N LEU A 108 4.42 -7.30 17.64
CA LEU A 108 4.72 -8.72 17.76
C LEU A 108 4.51 -9.36 16.39
N ARG A 109 5.58 -9.88 15.80
CA ARG A 109 5.54 -10.71 14.60
C ARG A 109 5.53 -12.18 14.99
N GLU A 110 4.62 -12.93 14.38
CA GLU A 110 4.47 -14.37 14.54
C GLU A 110 4.45 -15.02 13.16
N THR A 111 5.35 -15.98 12.91
CA THR A 111 5.25 -16.84 11.73
C THR A 111 4.28 -17.98 12.06
N LEU A 112 3.19 -18.08 11.30
CA LEU A 112 2.12 -19.05 11.54
C LEU A 112 2.57 -20.48 11.17
N ASN A 113 1.81 -21.48 11.61
CA ASN A 113 2.09 -22.92 11.39
C ASN A 113 3.37 -23.46 12.04
N GLY A 114 3.64 -23.05 13.28
CA GLY A 114 4.77 -23.56 14.07
C GLY A 114 6.09 -22.81 13.87
N GLY A 115 6.03 -21.60 13.29
CA GLY A 115 7.17 -20.71 13.19
C GLY A 115 7.50 -19.97 14.50
N GLY A 116 8.49 -19.07 14.42
CA GLY A 116 8.94 -18.28 15.56
C GLY A 116 8.11 -17.02 15.82
N LYS A 117 8.35 -16.41 16.99
CA LYS A 117 7.86 -15.07 17.33
C LYS A 117 9.03 -14.12 17.52
N SER A 118 8.84 -12.86 17.18
CA SER A 118 9.83 -11.81 17.39
C SER A 118 9.13 -10.49 17.66
N GLU A 119 9.64 -9.72 18.61
CA GLU A 119 9.19 -8.35 18.84
C GLU A 119 10.00 -7.38 17.98
N ILE A 120 9.31 -6.36 17.47
CA ILE A 120 9.85 -5.30 16.62
C ILE A 120 9.57 -3.97 17.33
N SER A 121 10.60 -3.17 17.59
CA SER A 121 10.40 -1.79 18.01
C SER A 121 9.93 -0.94 16.82
N VAL A 122 8.86 -0.17 17.02
CA VAL A 122 8.24 0.65 15.96
C VAL A 122 8.12 2.11 16.40
N SER A 123 7.89 3.03 15.45
CA SER A 123 7.64 4.43 15.78
C SER A 123 6.22 4.63 16.33
N PRO A 124 5.93 5.77 16.99
CA PRO A 124 4.56 6.17 17.29
C PRO A 124 3.70 6.20 16.02
N CYS A 125 2.48 5.68 16.11
CA CYS A 125 1.60 5.50 14.95
C CYS A 125 2.29 4.72 13.82
N ALA A 126 2.81 3.54 14.15
CA ALA A 126 3.42 2.63 13.20
C ALA A 126 2.40 2.22 12.12
N ARG A 127 2.87 2.14 10.88
CA ARG A 127 2.07 1.73 9.72
C ARG A 127 2.70 0.52 9.06
N ASP A 128 1.87 -0.45 8.72
CA ASP A 128 2.21 -1.46 7.73
C ASP A 128 2.13 -0.88 6.31
N ALA A 129 2.56 -1.66 5.32
CA ALA A 129 2.60 -1.22 3.92
C ALA A 129 1.24 -0.80 3.34
N LEU A 130 0.15 -1.50 3.66
CA LEU A 130 -1.18 -1.19 3.14
C LEU A 130 -1.74 0.07 3.82
N THR A 131 -1.64 0.14 5.15
CA THR A 131 -2.03 1.33 5.91
C THR A 131 -1.21 2.56 5.49
N PHE A 132 0.08 2.39 5.22
CA PHE A 132 0.95 3.46 4.74
C PHE A 132 0.54 3.98 3.37
N LEU A 133 0.18 3.11 2.41
CA LEU A 133 -0.33 3.53 1.11
C LEU A 133 -1.56 4.45 1.25
N GLN A 134 -2.48 4.11 2.16
CA GLN A 134 -3.66 4.93 2.41
C GLN A 134 -3.33 6.26 3.09
N PHE A 135 -2.34 6.25 3.99
CA PHE A 135 -1.81 7.47 4.59
C PHE A 135 -1.20 8.39 3.54
N VAL A 136 -0.44 7.86 2.59
CA VAL A 136 0.12 8.64 1.46
C VAL A 136 -1.00 9.30 0.66
N ARG A 137 -2.05 8.56 0.32
CA ARG A 137 -3.20 9.11 -0.43
C ARG A 137 -3.89 10.22 0.34
N LYS A 138 -4.08 10.04 1.64
CA LYS A 138 -4.65 11.07 2.53
C LYS A 138 -3.79 12.34 2.58
N GLU A 139 -2.48 12.22 2.70
CA GLU A 139 -1.57 13.37 2.70
C GLU A 139 -1.59 14.10 1.35
N LEU A 140 -1.54 13.36 0.24
CA LEU A 140 -1.60 13.92 -1.11
C LEU A 140 -2.93 14.65 -1.38
N ALA A 141 -4.05 14.14 -0.85
CA ALA A 141 -5.37 14.79 -0.97
C ALA A 141 -5.39 16.14 -0.24
N GLN A 142 -4.53 16.31 0.77
CA GLN A 142 -4.34 17.54 1.52
C GLN A 142 -3.21 18.40 0.94
N GLY A 143 -2.65 18.05 -0.22
CA GLY A 143 -1.56 18.77 -0.86
C GLY A 143 -0.21 18.61 -0.15
N ARG A 144 -0.04 17.58 0.68
CA ARG A 144 1.20 17.27 1.39
C ARG A 144 1.82 15.97 0.89
N LEU A 145 3.12 15.81 1.12
CA LEU A 145 3.81 14.54 0.93
C LEU A 145 3.97 13.87 2.29
N ALA A 146 3.71 12.55 2.36
CA ALA A 146 3.92 11.81 3.59
C ALA A 146 5.41 11.87 3.99
N PRO A 147 5.74 12.15 5.27
CA PRO A 147 7.12 12.22 5.73
C PRO A 147 7.79 10.85 5.64
N GLN A 148 9.11 10.88 5.49
CA GLN A 148 9.94 9.67 5.59
C GLN A 148 9.69 9.00 6.94
N GLN A 149 9.39 7.70 6.91
CA GLN A 149 9.10 6.94 8.12
C GLN A 149 9.38 5.44 7.93
N PRO A 150 9.62 4.70 9.04
CA PRO A 150 9.61 3.25 9.00
C PRO A 150 8.20 2.72 8.68
N VAL A 151 8.15 1.69 7.83
CA VAL A 151 6.95 0.96 7.43
C VAL A 151 7.18 -0.54 7.63
N VAL A 152 6.19 -1.26 8.14
CA VAL A 152 6.33 -2.68 8.51
C VAL A 152 5.73 -3.61 7.44
N LEU A 153 6.50 -4.61 7.01
CA LEU A 153 6.04 -5.68 6.09
C LEU A 153 6.78 -7.01 6.37
N GLY A 154 6.70 -7.49 7.61
CA GLY A 154 7.47 -8.63 8.14
C GLY A 154 8.85 -8.24 8.72
N ALA A 155 9.39 -7.14 8.22
CA ALA A 155 10.52 -6.40 8.78
C ALA A 155 10.24 -4.90 8.67
N VAL A 156 11.11 -4.08 9.25
CA VAL A 156 11.03 -2.62 9.15
C VAL A 156 11.75 -2.15 7.88
N TYR A 157 11.06 -1.35 7.07
CA TYR A 157 11.58 -0.71 5.87
C TYR A 157 11.50 0.81 6.03
N GLN A 158 12.59 1.51 5.76
CA GLN A 158 12.58 2.96 5.66
C GLN A 158 12.03 3.37 4.31
N VAL A 159 10.93 4.11 4.32
CA VAL A 159 10.29 4.62 3.10
C VAL A 159 10.46 6.12 3.03
N ARG A 160 11.02 6.61 1.92
CA ARG A 160 11.11 8.02 1.58
C ARG A 160 10.36 8.26 0.28
N LEU A 161 9.58 9.33 0.24
CA LEU A 161 8.85 9.76 -0.94
C LEU A 161 9.41 11.09 -1.44
N ASP A 162 9.52 11.22 -2.76
CA ASP A 162 9.89 12.46 -3.43
C ASP A 162 8.83 12.77 -4.50
N PHE A 163 8.26 13.98 -4.47
CA PHE A 163 7.43 14.47 -5.56
C PHE A 163 8.34 14.93 -6.71
N THR A 164 8.16 14.35 -7.90
CA THR A 164 9.05 14.57 -9.05
C THR A 164 8.38 15.26 -10.23
N GLY A 165 7.12 15.66 -10.08
CA GLY A 165 6.39 16.44 -11.07
C GLY A 165 4.98 15.93 -11.31
N ALA A 166 4.25 16.70 -12.10
CA ALA A 166 2.90 16.39 -12.54
C ALA A 166 2.86 16.22 -14.05
N GLN A 167 2.11 15.24 -14.54
CA GLN A 167 2.03 14.97 -15.97
C GLN A 167 0.76 14.20 -16.33
N ALA A 168 0.31 14.40 -17.56
CA ALA A 168 -0.70 13.56 -18.18
C ALA A 168 -0.04 12.24 -18.61
N ILE A 169 -0.49 11.12 -18.03
CA ILE A 169 -0.06 9.77 -18.42
C ILE A 169 -1.17 9.04 -19.17
N ARG A 170 -0.80 7.98 -19.87
CA ARG A 170 -1.75 7.01 -20.42
C ARG A 170 -1.71 5.77 -19.53
N VAL A 171 -2.88 5.35 -19.05
CA VAL A 171 -3.07 4.09 -18.31
C VAL A 171 -4.17 3.34 -19.03
N ALA A 172 -3.86 2.13 -19.50
CA ALA A 172 -4.68 1.45 -20.51
C ALA A 172 -4.99 2.40 -21.69
N ASP A 173 -6.27 2.63 -21.98
CA ASP A 173 -6.71 3.53 -23.06
C ASP A 173 -7.17 4.92 -22.61
N GLN A 174 -6.92 5.26 -21.34
CA GLN A 174 -7.35 6.54 -20.77
C GLN A 174 -6.16 7.46 -20.49
N ARG A 175 -6.34 8.75 -20.81
CA ARG A 175 -5.43 9.81 -20.34
C ARG A 175 -5.83 10.24 -18.93
N VAL A 176 -4.86 10.29 -18.02
CA VAL A 176 -5.06 10.65 -16.62
C VAL A 176 -4.00 11.66 -16.21
N ASP A 177 -4.43 12.79 -15.65
CA ASP A 177 -3.52 13.74 -15.01
C ASP A 177 -3.09 13.19 -13.64
N ALA A 178 -1.79 12.98 -13.47
CA ALA A 178 -1.22 12.32 -12.30
C ALA A 178 0.01 13.06 -11.77
N ASP A 179 0.22 12.96 -10.46
CA ASP A 179 1.47 13.32 -9.81
C ASP A 179 2.39 12.11 -9.75
N ARG A 180 3.64 12.30 -10.17
CA ARG A 180 4.70 11.28 -10.13
C ARG A 180 5.44 11.36 -8.81
N ILE A 181 5.29 10.34 -8.00
CA ILE A 181 6.00 10.15 -6.73
C ILE A 181 7.05 9.07 -6.92
N VAL A 182 8.27 9.34 -6.48
CA VAL A 182 9.34 8.34 -6.41
C VAL A 182 9.43 7.87 -4.97
N ALA A 183 9.25 6.57 -4.76
CA ALA A 183 9.36 5.92 -3.46
C ALA A 183 10.67 5.15 -3.37
N THR A 184 11.55 5.54 -2.44
CA THR A 184 12.75 4.78 -2.09
C THR A 184 12.45 3.93 -0.86
N ILE A 185 12.63 2.61 -0.97
CA ILE A 185 12.28 1.62 0.05
C ILE A 185 13.55 0.85 0.42
N LYS A 186 13.99 0.99 1.67
CA LYS A 186 15.21 0.34 2.18
C LYS A 186 14.92 -0.52 3.38
N GLY A 187 15.34 -1.78 3.37
CA GLY A 187 15.22 -2.70 4.49
C GLY A 187 16.08 -3.94 4.31
N PRO A 188 15.95 -4.94 5.18
CA PRO A 188 16.87 -6.08 5.23
C PRO A 188 16.96 -6.91 3.94
N ALA A 189 15.88 -6.95 3.16
CA ALA A 189 15.78 -7.75 1.94
C ALA A 189 15.72 -6.92 0.64
N THR A 190 15.67 -5.59 0.74
CA THR A 190 15.33 -4.71 -0.38
C THR A 190 16.01 -3.36 -0.26
N ASP A 191 16.63 -2.90 -1.34
CA ASP A 191 16.91 -1.48 -1.60
C ASP A 191 16.36 -1.20 -3.00
N LEU A 192 15.18 -0.56 -3.07
CA LEU A 192 14.42 -0.43 -4.31
C LEU A 192 13.82 0.97 -4.43
N THR A 193 13.88 1.51 -5.64
CA THR A 193 13.21 2.75 -6.02
C THR A 193 12.08 2.44 -6.98
N VAL A 194 10.86 2.84 -6.62
CA VAL A 194 9.64 2.63 -7.41
C VAL A 194 9.06 3.98 -7.81
N GLU A 195 8.55 4.11 -9.03
CA GLU A 195 7.74 5.25 -9.42
C GLU A 195 6.28 4.92 -9.25
N VAL A 196 5.51 5.79 -8.60
CA VAL A 196 4.07 5.65 -8.44
C VAL A 196 3.39 6.92 -8.91
N PHE A 197 2.36 6.76 -9.73
CA PHE A 197 1.56 7.82 -10.30
C PHE A 197 0.21 7.83 -9.61
N PHE A 198 -0.11 8.94 -8.95
CA PHE A 198 -1.39 9.14 -8.28
C PHE A 198 -2.23 10.12 -9.08
N ALA A 199 -3.42 9.71 -9.48
CA ALA A 199 -4.38 10.59 -10.14
C ALA A 199 -4.66 11.83 -9.28
N ARG A 200 -4.93 12.96 -9.93
CA ARG A 200 -5.35 14.21 -9.29
C ARG A 200 -6.85 14.23 -8.99
N ASP A 201 -7.42 13.10 -8.62
CA ASP A 201 -8.79 12.98 -8.12
C ASP A 201 -8.82 13.21 -6.59
N PRO A 202 -10.00 13.42 -5.97
CA PRO A 202 -10.08 13.66 -4.53
C PRO A 202 -9.51 12.51 -3.67
N THR A 203 -9.56 11.27 -4.18
CA THR A 203 -9.10 10.05 -3.48
C THR A 203 -7.63 9.72 -3.72
N ARG A 204 -6.94 10.52 -4.55
CA ARG A 204 -5.56 10.34 -4.97
C ARG A 204 -5.30 8.89 -5.40
N THR A 205 -6.09 8.40 -6.34
CA THR A 205 -6.07 7.00 -6.76
C THR A 205 -4.71 6.63 -7.35
N PRO A 206 -4.01 5.58 -6.87
CA PRO A 206 -2.80 5.09 -7.53
C PRO A 206 -3.20 4.42 -8.84
N VAL A 207 -2.73 4.97 -9.95
CA VAL A 207 -3.15 4.55 -11.31
C VAL A 207 -2.07 3.78 -12.07
N LEU A 208 -0.80 4.01 -11.74
CA LEU A 208 0.32 3.31 -12.34
C LEU A 208 1.46 3.23 -11.33
N ALA A 209 2.10 2.08 -11.22
CA ALA A 209 3.42 1.95 -10.62
C ALA A 209 4.41 1.35 -11.63
N LYS A 210 5.65 1.82 -11.60
CA LYS A 210 6.78 1.27 -12.36
C LYS A 210 7.81 0.73 -11.38
N ILE A 211 8.04 -0.57 -11.41
CA ILE A 211 8.85 -1.30 -10.44
C ILE A 211 10.08 -1.88 -11.17
N PRO A 212 11.25 -1.22 -11.07
CA PRO A 212 12.49 -1.74 -11.63
C PRO A 212 12.97 -2.95 -10.85
N LEU A 213 13.03 -4.11 -11.49
CA LEU A 213 13.63 -5.33 -10.94
C LEU A 213 14.76 -5.80 -11.87
N SER A 214 15.50 -6.83 -11.45
CA SER A 214 16.66 -7.35 -12.21
C SER A 214 16.30 -7.81 -13.63
N LEU A 215 15.07 -8.23 -13.86
CA LEU A 215 14.58 -8.70 -15.18
C LEU A 215 14.02 -7.56 -16.06
N GLY A 216 13.91 -6.35 -15.53
CA GLY A 216 13.34 -5.19 -16.20
C GLY A 216 12.36 -4.40 -15.33
N THR A 217 11.74 -3.39 -15.92
CA THR A 217 10.73 -2.56 -15.23
C THR A 217 9.33 -3.10 -15.47
N PHE A 218 8.72 -3.62 -14.41
CA PHE A 218 7.34 -4.08 -14.41
C PHE A 218 6.40 -2.90 -14.22
N THR A 219 5.21 -2.98 -14.81
CA THR A 219 4.15 -1.99 -14.54
C THR A 219 2.99 -2.63 -13.79
N VAL A 220 2.38 -1.85 -12.90
CA VAL A 220 1.12 -2.18 -12.23
C VAL A 220 0.14 -1.08 -12.60
N GLU A 221 -0.83 -1.40 -13.45
CA GLU A 221 -1.70 -0.44 -14.13
C GLU A 221 -3.14 -0.62 -13.68
N LEU A 222 -3.81 0.47 -13.29
CA LEU A 222 -5.22 0.42 -12.91
C LEU A 222 -6.07 -0.01 -14.11
N VAL A 223 -6.89 -1.03 -13.89
CA VAL A 223 -7.92 -1.49 -14.83
C VAL A 223 -9.23 -0.79 -14.47
N ARG A 224 -9.88 -0.20 -15.47
CA ARG A 224 -11.17 0.49 -15.34
C ARG A 224 -12.19 -0.13 -16.27
#